data_AF-A0A2S5D130-F1
#
_entry.id   AF-A0A2S5D130-F1
#
_cell.length_a   1.000
_cell.length_b   1.000
_cell.length_c   1.000
_cell.angle_alpha   90.00
_cell.angle_beta   90.00
_cell.angle_gamma   90.00
#
_symmetry.space_group_name_H-M   'P 1'
#
loop_
_entity.id
_entity.type
_entity.pdbx_description
1 polymer ?
#
loop_
_entity_poly.entity_id
_entity_poly.type
_entity_poly.pdbx_seq_one_letter_code
_entity_poly.pdbx_strand_id
1 'polypeptide(L)' 'MIKEKYYFCYSTNLSEYLREEKGIEAICNAFHHKTKKRFWLFEKTDELKIALAEYTKNGNNLGLR' A
#
# COMPACT_ATOMS: atom_id res chain seq x y z
N MET A 1 -13.47 9.81 -14.76
CA MET A 1 -12.81 8.48 -14.82
C MET A 1 -12.53 8.05 -13.38
N ILE A 2 -13.03 6.90 -12.91
CA ILE A 2 -13.14 6.57 -11.47
C ILE A 2 -11.97 5.69 -10.96
N LYS A 3 -11.09 5.23 -11.87
CA LYS A 3 -9.96 4.33 -11.58
C LYS A 3 -8.83 4.98 -10.77
N GLU A 4 -8.87 6.29 -10.54
CA GLU A 4 -7.78 7.03 -9.91
C GLU A 4 -7.92 7.23 -8.41
N LYS A 5 -9.01 6.76 -7.78
CA LYS A 5 -9.26 6.98 -6.35
C LYS A 5 -8.68 5.92 -5.41
N TYR A 6 -8.30 4.76 -5.92
CA TYR A 6 -7.85 3.65 -5.09
C TYR A 6 -6.44 3.19 -5.45
N TYR A 7 -5.72 2.73 -4.43
CA TYR A 7 -4.37 2.18 -4.51
C TYR A 7 -4.40 0.70 -4.13
N PHE A 8 -3.91 -0.15 -5.02
CA PHE A 8 -3.79 -1.59 -4.79
C PHE A 8 -2.37 -1.90 -4.29
N CYS A 9 -2.28 -2.35 -3.04
CA CYS A 9 -1.05 -2.81 -2.42
C CYS A 9 -0.99 -4.33 -2.44
N TYR A 10 0.11 -4.89 -2.96
CA TYR A 10 0.34 -6.34 -3.00
C TYR A 10 1.44 -6.80 -2.04
N SER A 11 2.20 -5.86 -1.45
CA SER A 11 3.30 -6.16 -0.54
C SER A 11 2.81 -6.15 0.90
N THR A 12 3.02 -7.25 1.62
CA THR A 12 2.66 -7.36 3.03
C THR A 12 3.36 -6.30 3.88
N ASN A 13 4.68 -6.15 3.72
CA ASN A 13 5.47 -5.15 4.46
C ASN A 13 4.95 -3.71 4.26
N LEU A 14 4.59 -3.36 3.02
CA LEU A 14 4.06 -2.03 2.74
C LEU A 14 2.67 -1.85 3.37
N SER A 15 1.80 -2.87 3.29
CA SER A 15 0.47 -2.81 3.91
C SER A 15 0.54 -2.76 5.44
N GLU A 16 1.56 -3.36 6.03
CA GLU A 16 1.81 -3.33 7.46
C GLU A 16 2.29 -1.94 7.90
N TYR A 17 3.29 -1.38 7.20
CA TYR A 17 3.71 0.01 7.39
C TYR A 17 2.56 1.01 7.29
N LEU A 18 1.72 0.88 6.26
CA LEU A 18 0.60 1.80 6.06
C LEU A 18 -0.44 1.72 7.20
N ARG A 19 -0.76 0.51 7.68
CA ARG A 19 -1.79 0.32 8.71
C ARG A 19 -1.27 0.52 10.13
N GLU A 20 -0.10 -0.02 10.45
CA GLU A 20 0.44 -0.04 11.81
C GLU A 20 1.28 1.20 12.12
N GLU A 21 2.15 1.63 11.20
CA GLU A 21 2.99 2.82 11.44
C GLU A 21 2.27 4.12 11.09
N LYS A 22 1.52 4.14 9.98
CA LYS A 22 0.84 5.35 9.51
C LYS A 22 -0.63 5.42 9.92
N GLY A 23 -1.21 4.35 10.46
CA GLY A 23 -2.61 4.33 10.88
C GLY A 23 -3.62 4.41 9.73
N ILE A 24 -3.20 4.16 8.49
CA ILE A 24 -4.05 4.23 7.30
C ILE A 24 -4.81 2.91 7.16
N GLU A 25 -6.12 2.95 7.38
CA GLU A 25 -6.97 1.77 7.25
C GLU A 25 -7.14 1.35 5.78
N ALA A 26 -7.02 0.04 5.54
CA ALA A 26 -7.33 -0.53 4.23
C ALA A 26 -8.85 -0.63 4.06
N ILE A 27 -9.38 -0.06 2.98
CA ILE A 27 -10.79 -0.18 2.58
C ILE A 27 -11.17 -1.65 2.42
N CYS A 28 -10.28 -2.45 1.82
CA CYS A 28 -10.53 -3.85 1.56
C CYS A 28 -9.24 -4.65 1.65
N ASN A 29 -9.33 -5.88 2.14
CA ASN A 29 -8.32 -6.90 1.93
C ASN A 29 -8.99 -8.10 1.28
N ALA A 30 -8.40 -8.62 0.21
CA ALA A 30 -8.96 -9.74 -0.52
C ALA A 30 -7.84 -10.58 -1.15
N PHE A 31 -8.21 -11.79 -1.57
CA PHE A 31 -7.32 -12.67 -2.30
C PHE A 31 -7.69 -12.67 -3.77
N HIS A 32 -6.69 -12.48 -4.63
CA HIS A 32 -6.88 -12.55 -6.05
C HIS A 32 -7.19 -14.00 -6.45
N HIS A 33 -8.38 -14.25 -7.03
CA HIS A 33 -8.92 -15.60 -7.18
C HIS A 33 -8.03 -16.53 -8.03
N LYS A 34 -7.31 -16.01 -9.03
CA LYS A 34 -6.41 -16.83 -9.89
C LYS A 34 -5.07 -17.10 -9.26
N THR A 35 -4.45 -16.07 -8.67
CA THR A 35 -3.07 -16.15 -8.16
C THR A 35 -3.00 -16.51 -6.68
N LYS A 36 -4.15 -16.52 -5.99
CA LYS A 36 -4.29 -16.65 -4.52
C LYS A 36 -3.42 -15.66 -3.74
N LYS A 37 -2.98 -14.57 -4.38
CA LYS A 37 -2.19 -13.52 -3.73
C LYS A 37 -3.11 -12.57 -2.98
N ARG A 38 -2.75 -12.26 -1.74
CA ARG A 38 -3.44 -11.24 -0.95
C ARG A 38 -3.12 -9.86 -1.50
N PHE A 39 -4.12 -8.99 -1.53
CA PHE A 39 -3.94 -7.58 -1.80
C PHE A 39 -4.77 -6.75 -0.83
N TRP A 40 -4.33 -5.52 -0.63
CA TRP A 40 -4.99 -4.50 0.18
C TRP A 40 -5.35 -3.33 -0.71
N LEU A 41 -6.54 -2.79 -0.50
CA LEU A 41 -7.06 -1.63 -1.20
C LEU A 41 -7.07 -0.45 -0.23
N PHE A 42 -6.43 0.64 -0.63
CA PHE A 42 -6.40 1.88 0.13
C PHE A 42 -7.03 3.01 -0.68
N GLU A 43 -7.56 4.03 -0.01
CA GLU A 43 -7.94 5.27 -0.67
C GLU A 43 -6.70 6.09 -1.01
N LYS A 44 -6.65 6.68 -2.20
CA LYS A 44 -5.59 7.61 -2.58
C LYS A 44 -5.86 8.96 -1.94
N THR A 45 -5.44 9.08 -0.69
CA THR A 45 -5.35 10.36 0.03
C THR A 45 -3.95 10.95 -0.10
N ASP A 46 -3.80 12.23 0.18
CA ASP A 46 -2.48 12.87 0.24
C ASP A 46 -1.58 12.22 1.30
N GLU A 47 -2.16 11.75 2.41
CA GLU A 47 -1.46 11.02 3.47
C GLU A 47 -0.85 9.70 2.95
N LEU A 48 -1.62 8.93 2.19
CA LEU A 48 -1.11 7.71 1.54
C LEU A 48 0.05 8.05 0.61
N LYS A 49 -0.07 9.13 -0.17
CA LYS A 49 0.95 9.55 -1.14
C LYS A 49 2.25 9.95 -0.44
N ILE A 50 2.16 10.66 0.69
CA ILE A 50 3.31 11.01 1.55
C ILE A 50 3.94 9.75 2.13
N ALA A 51 3.14 8.85 2.72
CA ALA A 51 3.63 7.60 3.29
C ALA A 51 4.35 6.71 2.26
N LEU A 52 3.83 6.61 1.04
CA LEU A 52 4.47 5.87 -0.05
C LEU A 52 5.81 6.48 -0.48
N ALA A 53 5.89 7.82 -0.50
CA ALA A 53 7.12 8.53 -0.82
C ALA A 53 8.18 8.33 0.27
N GLU A 54 7.78 8.41 1.54
CA GLU A 54 8.65 8.12 2.70
C GLU A 54 9.16 6.68 2.68
N TYR A 55 8.27 5.71 2.47
CA TYR A 55 8.64 4.31 2.39
C TYR A 55 9.62 4.03 1.25
N THR A 56 9.41 4.63 0.08
CA THR A 56 10.31 4.51 -1.07
C THR A 56 11.69 5.13 -0.78
N LYS A 57 11.72 6.28 -0.10
CA LYS A 57 12.96 6.96 0.28
C LYS A 57 13.75 6.13 1.31
N ASN A 58 13.06 5.51 2.26
CA ASN A 58 13.67 4.60 3.24
C ASN A 58 14.12 3.29 2.60
N GLY A 59 13.33 2.71 1.67
CA GLY A 59 13.69 1.50 0.93
C GLY A 59 14.95 1.66 0.07
N ASN A 60 15.15 2.84 -0.52
CA ASN A 60 16.39 3.19 -1.22
C ASN A 60 17.61 3.26 -0.27
N ASN A 61 17.39 3.53 1.01
CA ASN A 61 18.44 3.51 2.03
C ASN A 61 18.78 2.08 2.50
N LEU A 62 17.86 1.13 2.32
CA LEU A 62 18.05 -0.29 2.66
C LEU A 62 18.56 -1.17 1.50
N GLY A 63 18.84 -0.60 0.33
CA GLY A 63 19.53 -1.32 -0.77
C GLY A 63 18.72 -2.46 -1.41
N LEU A 64 17.39 -2.43 -1.31
CA LEU A 64 16.51 -3.36 -2.02
C LEU A 64 16.34 -2.90 -3.48
N ARG A 65 17.31 -3.26 -4.33
CA ARG A 65 17.25 -3.11 -5.80
C ARG A 65 17.23 -4.48 -6.47
#